data_AF-A0A259HGQ9-F1
#
_entry.id   AF-A0A259HGQ9-F1
#
_cell.length_a   1.000
_cell.length_b   1.000
_cell.length_c   1.000
_cell.angle_alpha   90.00
_cell.angle_beta   90.00
_cell.angle_gamma   90.00
#
_symmetry.space_group_name_H-M   'P 1'
#
loop_
_entity.id
_entity.type
_entity.pdbx_description
1 polymer ?
#
loop_
_entity_poly.entity_id
_entity_poly.type
_entity_poly.pdbx_seq_one_letter_code
_entity_poly.pdbx_strand_id
1 'polypeptide(L)'
;MADFPQSDSAALIAFLSKGTTGEQLARIARVFGDIAGLPTVIDTTDGYRMSFASGAILHFRPSGNAPELRCYSEAETEARARDLNGKALNHVLTQVIPELQKAG
;
A
#
# COMPACT_ATOMS: atom_id res chain seq x y z
N MET A 1 -10.19 9.32 13.06
CA MET A 1 -9.27 9.35 11.90
C MET A 1 -7.87 9.41 12.47
N ALA A 2 -6.97 8.51 12.07
CA ALA A 2 -5.58 8.57 12.47
C ALA A 2 -4.89 9.67 11.66
N ASP A 3 -4.13 10.52 12.33
CA ASP A 3 -3.38 11.60 11.70
C ASP A 3 -2.25 10.96 10.88
N PHE A 4 -2.30 11.07 9.55
CA PHE A 4 -1.29 10.49 8.66
C PHE A 4 -0.61 11.64 7.90
N PRO A 5 0.56 12.11 8.35
CA PRO A 5 1.23 13.25 7.75
C PRO A 5 1.30 13.13 6.22
N GLN A 6 0.96 14.21 5.51
CA GLN A 6 0.98 14.21 4.06
C GLN A 6 2.35 13.79 3.50
N SER A 7 3.44 14.17 4.18
CA SER A 7 4.82 13.76 3.89
C SER A 7 5.00 12.25 3.93
N ASP A 8 4.41 11.57 4.91
CA ASP A 8 4.51 10.11 5.03
C ASP A 8 3.74 9.44 3.89
N SER A 9 2.59 10.00 3.48
CA SER A 9 1.78 9.41 2.41
C SER A 9 2.49 9.56 1.07
N ALA A 10 3.11 10.71 0.84
CA ALA A 10 3.92 10.97 -0.33
C ALA A 10 5.17 10.08 -0.36
N ALA A 11 5.85 9.91 0.78
CA ALA A 11 7.02 9.05 0.89
C ALA A 11 6.69 7.58 0.61
N LEU A 12 5.57 7.08 1.12
CA LEU A 12 5.08 5.73 0.81
C LEU A 12 4.85 5.54 -0.69
N ILE A 13 4.09 6.45 -1.33
CA ILE A 13 3.80 6.34 -2.76
C ILE A 13 5.08 6.46 -3.59
N ALA A 14 5.98 7.38 -3.24
CA ALA A 14 7.27 7.52 -3.92
C ALA A 14 8.14 6.26 -3.78
N PHE A 15 8.16 5.65 -2.60
CA PHE A 15 8.86 4.39 -2.37
C PHE A 15 8.29 3.26 -3.22
N LEU A 16 6.97 3.08 -3.22
CA LEU A 16 6.30 2.02 -3.99
C LEU A 16 6.46 2.20 -5.50
N SER A 17 6.39 3.44 -5.98
CA SER A 17 6.43 3.78 -7.42
C SER A 17 7.85 3.84 -7.99
N LYS A 18 8.88 3.60 -7.19
CA LYS A 18 10.28 3.76 -7.63
C LYS A 18 10.73 2.59 -8.51
N GLY A 19 11.18 2.92 -9.72
CA GLY A 19 11.79 2.00 -10.67
C GLY A 19 10.81 1.50 -11.73
N THR A 20 11.27 0.53 -12.52
CA THR A 20 10.48 -0.19 -13.53
C THR A 20 9.33 -0.98 -12.88
N THR A 21 8.31 -1.34 -13.66
CA THR A 21 7.19 -2.17 -13.17
C THR A 21 7.65 -3.46 -12.50
N GLY A 22 8.70 -4.12 -13.04
CA GLY A 22 9.25 -5.34 -12.44
C GLY A 22 9.87 -5.09 -11.06
N GLU A 23 10.62 -4.00 -10.89
CA GLU A 23 11.20 -3.61 -9.59
C GLU A 23 10.12 -3.23 -8.59
N GLN A 24 9.07 -2.55 -9.03
CA GLN A 24 7.91 -2.22 -8.19
C GLN A 24 7.17 -3.48 -7.75
N LEU A 25 6.89 -4.43 -8.65
CA LEU A 25 6.27 -5.70 -8.30
C LEU A 25 7.12 -6.50 -7.30
N ALA A 26 8.45 -6.54 -7.49
CA ALA A 26 9.35 -7.19 -6.53
C ALA A 26 9.33 -6.51 -5.16
N ARG A 27 9.25 -5.18 -5.12
CA ARG A 27 9.11 -4.40 -3.89
C ARG A 27 7.78 -4.69 -3.19
N ILE A 28 6.67 -4.69 -3.93
CA ILE A 28 5.35 -5.01 -3.39
C ILE A 28 5.33 -6.44 -2.84
N ALA A 29 5.94 -7.40 -3.55
CA ALA A 29 6.02 -8.79 -3.10
C ALA A 29 6.77 -8.88 -1.76
N ARG A 30 7.86 -8.13 -1.59
CA ARG A 30 8.60 -8.05 -0.32
C ARG A 30 7.78 -7.43 0.81
N VAL A 31 7.03 -6.36 0.52
CA VAL A 31 6.38 -5.55 1.57
C VAL A 31 5.00 -6.10 1.94
N PHE A 32 4.22 -6.55 0.98
CA PHE A 32 2.83 -6.97 1.16
C PHE A 32 2.59 -8.45 0.83
N GLY A 33 3.63 -9.20 0.48
CA GLY A 33 3.54 -10.62 0.12
C GLY A 33 2.88 -11.48 1.19
N ASP A 34 3.28 -11.31 2.45
CA ASP A 34 2.73 -12.04 3.59
C ASP A 34 1.28 -11.63 3.92
N ILE A 35 0.82 -10.48 3.41
CA ILE A 35 -0.51 -9.94 3.67
C ILE A 35 -1.50 -10.39 2.57
N ALA A 36 -1.13 -10.15 1.30
CA ALA A 36 -2.02 -10.27 0.15
C ALA A 36 -1.56 -11.28 -0.91
N GLY A 37 -0.32 -11.81 -0.81
CA GLY A 37 0.25 -12.80 -1.72
C GLY A 37 1.11 -12.19 -2.83
N LEU A 38 1.23 -12.92 -3.95
CA LEU A 38 2.05 -12.51 -5.09
C LEU A 38 1.38 -11.34 -5.87
N PRO A 39 2.01 -10.17 -6.01
CA PRO A 39 1.47 -9.08 -6.82
C PRO A 39 1.60 -9.39 -8.31
N THR A 40 0.61 -8.96 -9.09
CA THR A 40 0.51 -9.23 -10.53
C THR A 40 0.36 -7.98 -11.37
N VAL A 41 -0.35 -6.96 -10.87
CA VAL A 41 -0.65 -5.73 -11.62
C VAL A 41 -0.53 -4.52 -10.71
N ILE A 42 -0.01 -3.42 -11.28
CA ILE A 42 0.04 -2.10 -10.67
C ILE A 42 -0.73 -1.14 -11.58
N ASP A 43 -1.63 -0.35 -10.99
CA ASP A 43 -2.31 0.75 -11.65
C ASP A 43 -2.13 2.02 -10.81
N THR A 44 -1.65 3.08 -11.45
CA THR A 44 -1.36 4.38 -10.81
C THR A 44 -2.26 5.50 -11.32
N THR A 45 -3.36 5.19 -12.00
CA THR A 45 -4.26 6.19 -12.62
C THR A 45 -4.98 7.04 -11.56
N ASP A 46 -5.45 6.40 -10.49
CA ASP A 46 -6.02 7.07 -9.31
C ASP A 46 -5.45 6.37 -8.07
N GLY A 47 -4.44 6.98 -7.44
CA GLY A 47 -3.71 6.37 -6.32
C GLY A 47 -2.71 5.31 -6.76
N TYR A 48 -2.39 4.37 -5.86
CA TYR A 48 -1.48 3.25 -6.11
C TYR A 48 -2.22 1.95 -5.81
N ARG A 49 -2.75 1.33 -6.86
CA ARG A 49 -3.58 0.13 -6.81
C ARG A 49 -2.75 -1.09 -7.19
N MET A 50 -2.75 -2.09 -6.31
CA MET A 50 -1.99 -3.33 -6.43
C MET A 50 -2.98 -4.48 -6.49
N SER A 51 -2.91 -5.30 -7.53
CA SER A 51 -3.66 -6.56 -7.64
C SER A 51 -2.74 -7.74 -7.39
N PHE A 52 -3.28 -8.77 -6.74
CA PHE A 52 -2.56 -9.96 -6.33
C PHE A 52 -3.13 -11.20 -7.03
N ALA A 53 -2.33 -12.26 -7.15
CA ALA A 53 -2.70 -13.52 -7.80
C ALA A 53 -3.90 -14.22 -7.15
N SER A 54 -4.16 -13.93 -5.88
CA SER A 54 -5.36 -14.36 -5.15
C SER A 54 -6.65 -13.67 -5.58
N GLY A 55 -6.57 -12.65 -6.45
CA GLY A 55 -7.67 -11.75 -6.75
C GLY A 55 -7.84 -10.61 -5.73
N ALA A 56 -7.04 -10.60 -4.66
CA ALA A 56 -7.05 -9.50 -3.69
C ALA A 56 -6.54 -8.21 -4.33
N ILE A 57 -7.04 -7.08 -3.82
CA ILE A 57 -6.57 -5.75 -4.18
C ILE A 57 -6.22 -4.98 -2.91
N LEU A 58 -5.12 -4.23 -2.97
CA LEU A 58 -4.79 -3.18 -2.03
C LEU A 58 -4.60 -1.89 -2.80
N HIS A 59 -5.26 -0.82 -2.37
CA HIS A 59 -5.22 0.46 -3.04
C HIS A 59 -4.94 1.57 -2.03
N PHE A 60 -3.76 2.17 -2.13
CA PHE A 60 -3.38 3.33 -1.34
C PHE A 60 -3.59 4.62 -2.12
N ARG A 61 -4.32 5.56 -1.52
CA ARG A 61 -4.57 6.86 -2.11
C ARG A 61 -4.17 7.95 -1.11
N PRO A 62 -3.12 8.75 -1.39
CA PRO A 62 -2.85 9.93 -0.59
C PRO A 62 -3.99 10.93 -0.76
N SER A 63 -4.44 11.53 0.33
CA SER A 63 -5.38 12.65 0.24
C SER A 63 -4.63 13.90 -0.21
N GLY A 64 -5.08 14.52 -1.30
CA GLY A 64 -4.49 15.78 -1.78
C GLY A 64 -4.79 17.00 -0.89
N ASN A 65 -5.75 16.86 0.04
CA ASN A 65 -6.35 17.97 0.78
C ASN A 65 -6.31 17.81 2.31
N ALA A 66 -5.80 16.70 2.83
CA ALA A 66 -5.75 16.41 4.27
C ALA A 66 -4.58 15.47 4.61
N PRO A 67 -4.07 15.48 5.86
CA PRO A 67 -3.09 14.51 6.33
C PRO A 67 -3.76 13.14 6.55
N GLU A 68 -4.15 12.51 5.45
CA GLU A 68 -4.82 11.21 5.46
C GLU A 68 -4.28 10.31 4.35
N LEU A 69 -3.93 9.08 4.72
CA LEU A 69 -3.75 7.96 3.80
C LEU A 69 -5.04 7.14 3.78
N ARG A 70 -5.65 7.01 2.60
CA ARG A 70 -6.78 6.08 2.42
C ARG A 70 -6.26 4.74 1.92
N CYS A 71 -6.69 3.68 2.59
CA CYS A 71 -6.46 2.30 2.17
C CYS A 71 -7.79 1.67 1.79
N TYR A 72 -7.90 1.17 0.57
CA TYR A 72 -9.03 0.37 0.12
C TYR A 72 -8.54 -1.05 -0.18
N SER A 73 -9.41 -2.02 0.00
CA SER A 73 -9.08 -3.43 -0.19
C SER A 73 -10.28 -4.19 -0.72
N GLU A 74 -10.03 -5.10 -1.65
CA GLU A 74 -11.05 -6.00 -2.18
C GLU A 74 -10.57 -7.45 -2.05
N ALA A 75 -11.50 -8.34 -1.79
CA ALA A 75 -11.29 -9.78 -1.71
C ALA A 75 -12.62 -10.51 -1.95
N GLU A 76 -12.55 -11.82 -2.06
CA GLU A 76 -13.68 -12.74 -2.21
C GLU A 76 -14.77 -12.61 -1.13
N THR A 77 -14.41 -12.11 0.06
CA THR A 77 -15.35 -11.84 1.15
C THR A 77 -15.06 -10.50 1.82
N GLU A 78 -16.10 -9.86 2.36
CA GLU A 78 -15.97 -8.62 3.12
C GLU A 78 -15.05 -8.81 4.34
N ALA A 79 -15.14 -9.94 5.03
CA ALA A 79 -14.28 -10.26 6.18
C ALA A 79 -12.80 -10.27 5.79
N ARG A 80 -12.46 -10.92 4.67
CA ARG A 80 -11.10 -10.95 4.16
C ARG A 80 -10.63 -9.58 3.68
N ALA A 81 -11.50 -8.80 3.03
CA ALA A 81 -11.19 -7.44 2.62
C ALA A 81 -10.86 -6.56 3.83
N ARG A 82 -11.69 -6.59 4.89
CA ARG A 82 -11.43 -5.85 6.14
C ARG A 82 -10.12 -6.28 6.81
N ASP A 83 -9.82 -7.57 6.86
CA ASP A 83 -8.57 -8.10 7.41
C ASP A 83 -7.34 -7.60 6.61
N LEU A 84 -7.41 -7.64 5.27
CA LEU A 84 -6.36 -7.10 4.40
C LEU A 84 -6.15 -5.60 4.64
N ASN A 85 -7.23 -4.84 4.73
CA ASN A 85 -7.17 -3.40 5.00
C ASN A 85 -6.41 -3.10 6.30
N GLY A 86 -6.85 -3.73 7.40
CA GLY A 86 -6.27 -3.52 8.72
C GLY A 86 -4.81 -3.94 8.78
N LYS A 87 -4.47 -5.11 8.23
CA LYS A 87 -3.07 -5.59 8.17
C LYS A 87 -2.19 -4.68 7.35
N ALA A 88 -2.63 -4.27 6.15
CA ALA A 88 -1.86 -3.40 5.28
C ALA A 88 -1.63 -2.03 5.91
N LEU A 89 -2.66 -1.41 6.47
CA LEU A 89 -2.55 -0.10 7.12
C LEU A 89 -1.65 -0.18 8.36
N ASN A 90 -1.82 -1.19 9.21
CA ASN A 90 -0.98 -1.39 10.37
C ASN A 90 0.49 -1.64 10.00
N HIS A 91 0.74 -2.44 8.96
CA HIS A 91 2.10 -2.70 8.47
C HIS A 91 2.76 -1.42 7.95
N VAL A 92 2.04 -0.60 7.17
CA VAL A 92 2.53 0.69 6.70
C VAL A 92 2.92 1.60 7.88
N LEU A 93 2.03 1.73 8.86
CA LEU A 93 2.21 2.63 10.01
C LEU A 93 3.34 2.18 10.94
N THR A 94 3.47 0.88 11.17
CA THR A 94 4.37 0.36 12.21
C THR A 94 5.72 -0.12 11.68
N GLN A 95 5.83 -0.40 10.37
CA GLN A 95 7.06 -0.92 9.76
C GLN A 95 7.54 -0.01 8.62
N VAL A 96 6.72 0.20 7.58
CA VAL A 96 7.18 0.85 6.34
C VAL A 96 7.56 2.31 6.56
N ILE A 97 6.67 3.12 7.14
CA ILE A 97 6.96 4.55 7.38
C ILE A 97 8.17 4.73 8.32
N PRO A 98 8.25 4.05 9.48
CA PRO A 98 9.45 4.13 10.32
C PRO A 98 10.75 3.75 9.63
N GLU A 99 10.74 2.77 8.72
CA GLU A 99 11.92 2.42 7.92
C GLU A 99 12.30 3.52 6.93
N LEU A 100 11.32 4.11 6.24
CA LEU A 100 11.56 5.21 5.29
C LEU A 100 12.14 6.44 5.99
N GLN A 101 11.67 6.76 7.20
CA GLN A 101 12.16 7.89 7.99
C GLN A 101 13.60 7.70 8.50
N LYS A 102 14.09 6.45 8.64
CA LYS A 102 15.48 6.13 9.01
C LYS A 102 16.43 6.10 7.81
N ALA A 103 15.89 5.95 6.61
CA ALA A 103 16.66 5.80 5.38
C ALA A 103 16.95 7.15 4.67
N GLY A 104 16.38 8.25 5.16
CA GLY A 104 16.67 9.62 4.75
C GLY A 104 17.56 10.34 5.75
#